data_AF-A0A3D0X3I3-F1
#
_entry.id   AF-A0A3D0X3I3-F1
#
_cell.length_a   1.000
_cell.length_b   1.000
_cell.length_c   1.000
_cell.angle_alpha   90.00
_cell.angle_beta   90.00
_cell.angle_gamma   90.00
#
_symmetry.space_group_name_H-M   'P 1'
#
loop_
_entity.id
_entity.type
_entity.pdbx_description
1 polymer ?
#
loop_
_entity_poly.entity_id
_entity_poly.type
_entity_poly.pdbx_seq_one_letter_code
_entity_poly.pdbx_strand_id
1 'polypeptide(L)' 'MRCKYMECEISQLDKKIIRALQDDFPLVEEPYKELAARVGVSEEEFLERVRCLSKEKKI' A
#
# COMPACT_ATOMS: atom_id res chain seq x y z
N MET A 1 -5.72 -22.34 0.18
CA MET A 1 -4.64 -21.33 0.20
C MET A 1 -5.21 -20.07 0.84
N ARG A 2 -5.25 -20.02 2.19
CA ARG A 2 -5.97 -18.98 2.94
C ARG A 2 -5.12 -17.71 2.94
N CYS A 3 -5.55 -16.70 2.18
CA CYS A 3 -5.15 -15.33 2.45
C CYS A 3 -5.43 -15.04 3.92
N LYS A 4 -4.39 -14.64 4.64
CA LYS A 4 -4.28 -14.53 6.11
C LYS A 4 -5.04 -13.34 6.72
N TYR A 5 -6.13 -12.87 6.11
CA TYR A 5 -6.84 -11.71 6.63
C TYR A 5 -7.87 -12.15 7.67
N MET A 6 -7.37 -12.26 8.90
CA MET A 6 -8.18 -12.14 10.11
C MET A 6 -8.40 -10.64 10.30
N GLU A 7 -9.65 -10.21 10.40
CA GLU A 7 -10.08 -8.83 10.64
C GLU A 7 -9.14 -8.11 11.63
N CYS A 8 -8.35 -7.14 11.16
CA CYS A 8 -7.52 -6.33 12.04
C CYS A 8 -7.26 -4.99 11.37
N GLU A 9 -7.99 -3.99 11.85
CA GLU A 9 -7.74 -2.54 11.74
C GLU A 9 -6.69 -2.11 10.70
N ILE A 10 -7.13 -1.45 9.62
CA ILE A 10 -6.24 -0.75 8.68
C ILE A 10 -5.23 0.05 9.51
N SER A 11 -3.96 -0.39 9.51
CA SER A 11 -2.93 0.20 10.35
C SER A 11 -2.70 1.64 9.91
N GLN A 12 -2.12 2.45 10.79
CA GLN A 12 -1.73 3.82 10.44
C GLN A 12 -0.80 3.85 9.22
N LEU A 13 0.01 2.79 9.03
CA LEU A 13 0.81 2.58 7.82
C LEU A 13 -0.04 2.34 6.59
N ASP A 14 -1.02 1.43 6.64
CA ASP A 14 -1.91 1.15 5.49
C ASP A 14 -2.71 2.39 5.10
N LYS A 15 -3.17 3.20 6.06
CA LYS A 15 -3.82 4.50 5.78
C LYS A 15 -2.89 5.46 5.07
N LYS A 16 -1.60 5.51 5.43
CA LYS A 16 -0.60 6.33 4.73
C LYS A 16 -0.36 5.83 3.30
N ILE A 17 -0.28 4.51 3.11
CA ILE A 17 -0.13 3.88 1.78
C ILE A 17 -1.33 4.22 0.89
N ILE A 18 -2.55 4.03 1.39
CA ILE A 18 -3.79 4.32 0.64
C ILE A 18 -3.86 5.80 0.29
N ARG A 19 -3.55 6.70 1.25
CA ARG A 19 -3.50 8.14 0.97
C ARG A 19 -2.47 8.46 -0.10
N ALA A 20 -1.25 7.94 0.02
CA ALA A 20 -0.20 8.17 -0.96
C ALA A 20 -0.57 7.67 -2.37
N LEU A 21 -1.38 6.61 -2.48
CA LEU A 21 -1.94 6.13 -3.75
C LEU A 21 -3.11 6.95 -4.29
N GLN A 22 -3.92 7.54 -3.40
CA GLN A 22 -5.08 8.38 -3.75
C GLN A 22 -4.68 9.83 -4.06
N ASP A 23 -3.48 10.25 -3.68
CA ASP A 23 -2.95 11.59 -3.87
C ASP A 23 -2.39 11.75 -5.30
N ASP A 24 -1.13 12.16 -5.45
CA ASP A 24 -0.48 12.31 -6.75
C ASP A 24 0.65 11.30 -6.97
N PHE A 25 0.66 10.65 -8.14
CA PHE A 25 1.76 9.77 -8.53
C PHE A 25 2.95 10.62 -9.02
N PRO A 26 4.12 10.52 -8.37
CA PRO A 26 5.29 11.26 -8.82
C PRO A 26 5.72 10.79 -10.23
N LEU A 27 5.98 11.73 -11.14
CA LEU A 27 6.48 11.46 -12.49
C LEU A 27 7.98 11.14 -12.47
N VAL A 28 8.34 10.06 -11.78
CA VAL A 28 9.71 9.53 -11.68
C VAL A 28 9.76 8.12 -12.27
N GLU A 29 10.97 7.59 -12.49
CA GLU A 29 11.15 6.25 -13.07
C GLU A 29 10.54 5.13 -12.21
N GLU A 30 10.58 5.28 -10.88
CA GLU A 30 10.08 4.29 -9.92
C GLU A 30 9.11 4.94 -8.90
N PRO A 31 7.85 5.24 -9.30
CA PRO A 31 6.92 5.97 -8.44
C PRO A 31 6.55 5.20 -7.16
N TYR A 32 6.42 3.88 -7.23
CA TYR A 32 6.10 3.04 -6.07
C TYR A 32 7.22 3.03 -5.03
N LYS A 33 8.47 3.05 -5.48
CA LYS A 33 9.64 3.12 -4.60
C LYS A 33 9.72 4.46 -3.88
N GLU A 34 9.44 5.55 -4.58
CA GLU A 34 9.36 6.89 -3.99
C GLU A 34 8.20 6.97 -2.96
N LEU A 35 7.03 6.43 -3.29
CA LEU A 35 5.90 6.37 -2.36
C LEU A 35 6.20 5.48 -1.13
N ALA A 36 6.86 4.34 -1.33
CA ALA A 36 7.29 3.46 -0.24
C ALA A 36 8.32 4.15 0.66
N ALA A 37 9.30 4.84 0.09
CA ALA A 37 10.29 5.62 0.82
C ALA A 37 9.64 6.74 1.64
N ARG A 38 8.65 7.46 1.07
CA ARG A 38 7.87 8.49 1.79
C ARG A 38 7.08 7.94 2.98
N VAL A 39 6.58 6.71 2.87
CA VAL A 39 5.85 6.03 3.94
C VAL A 39 6.80 5.38 4.96
N GLY A 40 8.07 5.17 4.58
CA GLY A 40 9.10 4.54 5.41
C GLY A 40 9.07 3.01 5.35
N VAL A 41 8.64 2.45 4.23
CA VAL A 41 8.56 1.00 3.99
C VAL A 41 9.33 0.63 2.72
N SER A 42 9.67 -0.65 2.58
CA SER A 42 10.25 -1.15 1.33
C SER A 42 9.20 -1.21 0.22
N GLU A 43 9.62 -1.08 -1.04
CA GLU A 43 8.73 -1.19 -2.20
C GLU A 43 7.99 -2.54 -2.23
N GLU A 44 8.67 -3.64 -1.91
CA GLU A 44 8.08 -4.97 -1.85
C GLU A 44 6.94 -5.03 -0.82
N GLU A 45 7.17 -4.46 0.37
CA GLU A 45 6.20 -4.42 1.46
C GLU A 45 5.00 -3.51 1.11
N PHE A 46 5.27 -2.39 0.43
CA PHE A 46 4.25 -1.51 -0.11
C PHE A 46 3.36 -2.26 -1.11
N LEU A 47 3.96 -2.90 -2.13
CA LEU A 47 3.21 -3.63 -3.16
C LEU A 47 2.48 -4.85 -2.60
N GLU A 48 3.03 -5.54 -1.61
CA GLU A 48 2.34 -6.64 -0.93
C GLU A 48 1.07 -6.14 -0.22
N ARG A 49 1.18 -5.04 0.55
CA ARG A 49 0.03 -4.42 1.22
C ARG A 49 -1.01 -3.91 0.23
N VAL A 50 -0.60 -3.24 -0.85
CA VAL A 50 -1.51 -2.77 -1.91
C VAL A 50 -2.25 -3.93 -2.57
N ARG A 51 -1.54 -5.03 -2.87
CA ARG A 51 -2.16 -6.25 -3.41
C ARG A 51 -3.15 -6.86 -2.44
N CYS A 52 -2.85 -6.88 -1.15
CA CYS A 52 -3.78 -7.33 -0.11
C CYS A 52 -5.03 -6.45 -0.05
N LEU A 53 -4.86 -5.13 -0.03
CA LEU A 53 -5.95 -4.15 -0.01
C LEU A 53 -6.85 -4.22 -1.26
N SER A 54 -6.28 -4.39 -2.45
CA SER A 54 -7.05 -4.48 -3.70
C SER A 54 -7.82 -5.81 -3.84
N LYS A 55 -7.42 -6.86 -3.12
CA LYS A 55 -8.06 -8.18 -3.17
C LYS A 55 -9.35 -8.22 -2.33
N GLU A 56 -9.43 -7.39 -1.31
CA GLU A 56 -10.67 -7.12 -0.59
C GLU A 56 -11.47 -6.09 -1.39
N LYS A 57 -12.41 -6.55 -2.23
CA LYS A 57 -13.33 -5.70 -3.00
C LYS A 57 -14.03 -4.67 -2.10
N LYS A 58 -13.45 -3.47 -2.02
CA LYS A 58 -14.09 -2.23 -1.60
C LYS A 58 -13.39 -1.03 -2.25
N ILE A 59 -13.14 -1.13 -3.55
CA ILE A 59 -12.97 0.00 -4.47
C ILE A 59 -13.74 -0.33 -5.73
#